data_AF-A0A3D1M8B0-F1
#
_entry.id   AF-A0A3D1M8B0-F1
#
_cell.length_a   1.000
_cell.length_b   1.000
_cell.length_c   1.000
_cell.angle_alpha   90.00
_cell.angle_beta   90.00
_cell.angle_gamma   90.00
#
_symmetry.space_group_name_H-M   'P 1'
#
loop_
_entity.id
_entity.type
_entity.pdbx_description
1 polymer ?
#
loop_
_entity_poly.entity_id
_entity_poly.type
_entity_poly.pdbx_seq_one_letter_code
_entity_poly.pdbx_strand_id
1 'polypeptide(L)'
;GLNPGLDGIKLQLLHILKETEYGSIFEKDPSAFQTSGFTLESYCDLVVACLKLLPPETVIHRLTGDGPKNLLLAPKWSADKKKVLNELNRRIREA
;
A
#
# COMPACT_ATOMS: atom_id res chain seq x y z
N GLY A 1 20.63 -9.53 11.34
CA GLY A 1 19.22 -9.27 11.69
C GLY A 1 19.08 -7.87 12.27
N LEU A 2 17.87 -7.35 12.36
CA LEU A 2 17.57 -6.06 12.99
C LEU A 2 17.90 -6.11 14.50
N ASN A 3 18.44 -5.03 15.07
CA ASN A 3 18.71 -4.89 16.51
C ASN A 3 18.24 -3.50 17.00
N PRO A 4 17.24 -3.41 17.91
CA PRO A 4 16.47 -4.51 18.48
C PRO A 4 15.66 -5.29 17.43
N GLY A 5 15.28 -6.52 17.78
CA GLY A 5 14.46 -7.38 16.92
C GLY A 5 13.12 -6.73 16.57
N LEU A 6 12.56 -7.10 15.42
CA LEU A 6 11.27 -6.60 14.95
C LEU A 6 10.17 -7.59 15.34
N ASP A 7 9.31 -7.20 16.27
CA ASP A 7 8.20 -8.06 16.71
C ASP A 7 7.13 -8.25 15.61
N GLY A 8 6.89 -7.20 14.83
CA GLY A 8 5.92 -7.26 13.75
C GLY A 8 5.85 -5.98 12.92
N ILE A 9 5.18 -6.06 11.78
CA ILE A 9 5.09 -4.98 10.81
C ILE A 9 3.67 -4.78 10.29
N LYS A 10 3.35 -3.52 9.96
CA LYS A 10 2.14 -3.12 9.26
C LYS A 10 2.53 -2.46 7.94
N LEU A 11 2.26 -3.11 6.81
CA LEU A 11 2.39 -2.48 5.51
C LEU A 11 1.09 -1.72 5.19
N GLN A 12 1.24 -0.45 4.86
CA GLN A 12 0.13 0.46 4.63
C GLN A 12 0.31 1.14 3.28
N LEU A 13 -0.66 0.97 2.39
CA LEU A 13 -0.74 1.75 1.15
C LEU A 13 -0.94 3.23 1.49
N LEU A 14 -0.12 4.10 0.91
CA LEU A 14 -0.32 5.54 1.00
C LEU A 14 -1.58 5.91 0.20
N HIS A 15 -2.58 6.42 0.91
CA HIS A 15 -3.78 6.99 0.31
C HIS A 15 -3.66 8.50 0.36
N ILE A 16 -3.84 9.14 -0.78
CA ILE A 16 -4.05 10.58 -0.86
C ILE A 16 -5.54 10.82 -0.64
N LEU A 17 -5.88 11.53 0.42
CA LEU A 17 -7.25 11.79 0.84
C LEU A 17 -7.57 13.29 0.73
N LYS A 18 -8.81 13.61 0.39
CA LYS A 18 -9.37 14.97 0.56
C LYS A 18 -9.18 15.42 2.00
N GLU A 19 -9.15 16.74 2.19
CA GLU A 19 -9.04 17.37 3.52
C GLU A 19 -7.71 17.04 4.24
N THR A 20 -6.71 16.60 3.49
CA THR A 20 -5.33 16.45 3.96
C THR A 20 -4.40 17.36 3.16
N GLU A 21 -3.24 17.67 3.72
CA GLU A 21 -2.20 18.43 3.01
C GLU A 21 -1.84 17.80 1.67
N TYR A 22 -1.66 16.47 1.64
CA TYR A 22 -1.39 15.75 0.40
C TYR A 22 -2.56 15.80 -0.58
N GLY A 23 -3.80 15.82 -0.07
CA GLY A 23 -4.97 16.07 -0.91
C GLY A 23 -4.93 17.43 -1.58
N SER A 24 -4.62 18.49 -0.82
CA SER A 24 -4.51 19.85 -1.35
C SER A 24 -3.38 20.01 -2.38
N ILE A 25 -2.25 19.30 -2.21
CA ILE A 25 -1.17 19.28 -3.20
C ILE A 25 -1.63 18.53 -4.45
N PHE A 26 -2.23 17.35 -4.29
CA PHE A 26 -2.66 16.49 -5.39
C PHE A 26 -3.75 17.14 -6.25
N GLU A 27 -4.69 17.86 -5.64
CA GLU A 27 -5.75 18.56 -6.36
C GLU A 27 -5.22 19.72 -7.22
N LYS A 28 -4.09 20.32 -6.84
CA LYS A 28 -3.40 21.34 -7.65
C LYS A 28 -2.57 20.73 -8.77
N ASP A 29 -1.86 19.65 -8.46
CA ASP A 29 -1.05 18.91 -9.42
C ASP A 29 -1.03 17.42 -9.09
N PRO A 30 -1.82 16.59 -9.80
CA PRO A 30 -1.82 15.15 -9.61
C PRO A 30 -0.46 14.50 -9.92
N SER A 31 0.41 15.14 -10.71
CA SER A 31 1.73 14.59 -11.03
C SER A 31 2.76 14.77 -9.89
N ALA A 32 2.42 15.57 -8.87
CA ALA A 32 3.28 15.80 -7.69
C ALA A 32 3.54 14.53 -6.87
N PHE A 33 2.73 13.48 -7.04
CA PHE A 33 2.90 12.20 -6.36
C PHE A 33 3.06 11.04 -7.34
N GLN A 34 4.08 10.22 -7.12
CA GLN A 34 4.27 8.99 -7.90
C GLN A 34 3.10 8.01 -7.75
N THR A 35 2.34 8.09 -6.64
CA THR A 35 1.15 7.27 -6.39
C THR A 35 0.07 7.42 -7.47
N SER A 36 0.05 8.53 -8.21
CA SER A 36 -0.90 8.77 -9.30
C SER A 36 -0.72 7.83 -10.48
N GLY A 37 0.52 7.39 -10.74
CA GLY A 37 0.85 6.40 -11.77
C GLY A 37 1.05 4.99 -11.24
N PHE A 38 0.89 4.77 -9.93
CA PHE A 38 1.19 3.51 -9.29
C PHE A 38 0.05 2.51 -9.51
N THR A 39 0.31 1.41 -10.22
CA THR A 39 -0.71 0.39 -10.51
C THR A 39 -0.88 -0.59 -9.35
N LEU A 40 -2.00 -1.32 -9.32
CA LEU A 40 -2.23 -2.36 -8.32
C LEU A 40 -1.15 -3.45 -8.42
N GLU A 41 -0.79 -3.85 -9.64
CA GLU A 41 0.21 -4.88 -9.91
C GLU A 41 1.59 -4.44 -9.39
N SER A 42 2.00 -3.21 -9.70
CA SER A 42 3.27 -2.63 -9.23
C SER A 42 3.30 -2.51 -7.70
N TYR A 43 2.17 -2.18 -7.08
CA TYR A 43 2.04 -2.17 -5.62
C TYR A 43 2.19 -3.57 -5.03
N CYS A 44 1.54 -4.58 -5.59
CA CYS A 44 1.66 -5.94 -5.10
C CYS A 44 3.09 -6.48 -5.25
N ASP A 45 3.77 -6.15 -6.35
CA ASP A 45 5.17 -6.51 -6.57
C ASP A 45 6.09 -5.85 -5.53
N LEU A 46 5.85 -4.58 -5.20
CA LEU A 46 6.56 -3.89 -4.13
C LEU A 46 6.31 -4.54 -2.76
N VAL A 47 5.06 -4.90 -2.44
CA VAL A 47 4.75 -5.56 -1.17
C VAL A 47 5.48 -6.90 -1.07
N VAL A 48 5.48 -7.70 -2.14
CA VAL A 48 6.24 -8.97 -2.19
C VAL A 48 7.73 -8.72 -1.97
N ALA A 49 8.31 -7.71 -2.61
CA ALA A 49 9.71 -7.34 -2.42
C ALA A 49 9.99 -6.96 -0.95
N CYS A 50 9.10 -6.19 -0.30
CA CYS A 50 9.22 -5.89 1.12
C CYS A 50 9.18 -7.16 1.98
N LEU A 51 8.25 -8.07 1.72
CA LEU A 51 8.12 -9.32 2.49
C LEU A 51 9.37 -10.20 2.40
N LYS A 52 10.03 -10.25 1.24
CA LYS A 52 11.27 -11.02 1.02
C LYS A 52 12.47 -10.50 1.83
N LEU A 53 12.42 -9.25 2.31
CA LEU A 53 13.46 -8.64 3.12
C LEU A 53 13.26 -8.85 4.64
N LEU A 54 12.07 -9.25 5.06
CA LEU A 54 11.75 -9.39 6.47
C LEU A 54 12.39 -10.66 7.05
N PRO A 55 12.89 -10.61 8.29
CA PRO A 55 13.23 -11.82 9.02
C PRO A 55 12.04 -12.80 9.05
N PRO A 56 12.25 -14.11 8.83
CA PRO A 56 11.15 -15.10 8.75
C PRO A 56 10.22 -15.15 9.97
N GLU A 57 10.72 -14.75 11.13
CA GLU A 57 10.00 -14.68 12.40
C GLU A 57 9.08 -13.45 12.53
N THR A 58 9.16 -12.49 11.60
CA THR A 58 8.40 -11.22 11.68
C THR A 58 6.90 -11.47 11.56
N VAL A 59 6.12 -11.01 12.54
CA VAL A 59 4.65 -11.06 12.44
C VAL A 59 4.13 -9.99 11.49
N ILE A 60 3.44 -10.42 10.43
CA ILE A 60 2.74 -9.49 9.54
C ILE A 60 1.35 -9.18 10.10
N HIS A 61 1.18 -8.00 10.70
CA HIS A 61 -0.12 -7.59 11.25
C HIS A 61 -1.11 -7.18 10.16
N ARG A 62 -0.61 -6.56 9.07
CA ARG A 62 -1.42 -6.20 7.90
C ARG A 62 -0.52 -6.01 6.68
N LEU A 63 -1.08 -6.28 5.51
CA LEU A 63 -0.43 -6.03 4.22
C LEU A 63 -0.95 -4.78 3.51
N THR A 64 -2.21 -4.42 3.76
CA THR A 64 -2.87 -3.26 3.16
C THR A 64 -3.95 -2.70 4.07
N GLY A 65 -4.58 -1.60 3.66
CA GLY A 65 -5.64 -0.94 4.42
C GLY A 65 -6.59 -0.13 3.57
N ASP A 66 -7.75 0.16 4.15
CA ASP A 66 -8.81 0.89 3.47
C ASP A 66 -8.78 2.38 3.87
N GLY A 67 -8.84 3.27 2.88
CA GLY A 67 -9.17 4.67 3.08
C GLY A 67 -10.69 4.92 2.95
N PRO A 68 -11.24 6.01 3.54
CA PRO A 68 -12.63 6.39 3.34
C PRO A 68 -12.90 6.69 1.86
N LYS A 69 -13.78 5.91 1.21
CA LYS A 69 -14.02 5.98 -0.24
C LYS A 69 -14.43 7.38 -0.71
N ASN A 70 -15.21 8.10 0.08
CA ASN A 70 -15.68 9.46 -0.22
C ASN A 70 -14.54 10.49 -0.22
N LEU A 71 -13.46 10.22 0.52
CA LEU A 71 -12.29 11.09 0.62
C LEU A 71 -11.14 10.65 -0.28
N LEU A 72 -11.15 9.43 -0.83
CA LEU A 72 -10.03 8.92 -1.61
C LEU A 72 -9.80 9.69 -2.92
N LEU A 73 -8.62 10.30 -3.06
CA LEU A 73 -8.14 10.92 -4.30
C LEU A 73 -7.26 9.95 -5.10
N ALA A 74 -6.28 9.29 -4.46
CA ALA A 74 -5.42 8.30 -5.11
C ALA A 74 -4.80 7.30 -4.13
N PRO A 75 -4.37 6.11 -4.59
CA PRO A 75 -4.68 5.55 -5.91
C PRO A 75 -6.12 5.02 -5.96
N LYS A 76 -6.87 5.29 -7.03
CA LYS A 76 -8.32 4.99 -7.10
C LYS A 76 -8.65 3.50 -7.04
N TRP A 77 -7.77 2.64 -7.56
CA TRP A 77 -7.98 1.18 -7.53
C TRP A 77 -8.05 0.62 -6.11
N SER A 78 -7.49 1.32 -5.12
CA SER A 78 -7.51 0.88 -3.71
C SER A 78 -8.93 0.84 -3.11
N ALA A 79 -9.90 1.54 -3.71
CA ALA A 79 -11.30 1.50 -3.28
C ALA A 79 -11.96 0.12 -3.52
N ASP A 80 -11.42 -0.71 -4.41
CA ASP A 80 -11.89 -2.07 -4.65
C ASP A 80 -11.10 -3.07 -3.78
N LYS A 81 -11.45 -3.09 -2.49
CA LYS A 81 -10.82 -3.95 -1.47
C LYS A 81 -10.73 -5.42 -1.90
N LYS A 82 -11.79 -5.96 -2.51
CA LYS A 82 -11.82 -7.38 -2.92
C LYS A 82 -10.80 -7.63 -4.02
N LYS A 83 -10.73 -6.75 -5.02
CA LYS A 83 -9.73 -6.84 -6.09
C LYS A 83 -8.31 -6.74 -5.54
N VAL A 84 -8.05 -5.78 -4.64
CA VAL A 84 -6.72 -5.59 -4.02
C VAL A 84 -6.28 -6.85 -3.27
N LEU A 85 -7.13 -7.38 -2.39
CA LEU A 85 -6.80 -8.57 -1.59
C LEU A 85 -6.59 -9.81 -2.46
N ASN A 86 -7.40 -9.99 -3.50
CA ASN A 86 -7.25 -11.12 -4.42
C ASN A 86 -5.91 -11.07 -5.16
N GLU A 87 -5.56 -9.90 -5.69
CA GLU A 87 -4.32 -9.73 -6.44
C GLU A 87 -3.09 -9.87 -5.55
N LEU A 88 -3.13 -9.28 -4.36
CA LEU A 88 -2.06 -9.42 -3.38
C LEU A 88 -1.83 -10.89 -2.98
N ASN A 89 -2.92 -11.60 -2.65
CA ASN A 89 -2.86 -13.02 -2.29
C ASN A 89 -2.35 -13.88 -3.47
N ARG A 90 -2.72 -13.55 -4.71
CA ARG A 90 -2.22 -14.23 -5.91
C ARG A 90 -0.71 -14.03 -6.04
N ARG A 91 -0.24 -12.78 -5.99
CA ARG A 91 1.18 -12.43 -6.11
C ARG A 91 2.04 -13.07 -5.03
N ILE A 92 1.57 -13.09 -3.78
CA ILE A 92 2.29 -13.74 -2.67
C ILE A 92 2.42 -15.25 -2.88
N ARG A 93 1.40 -15.93 -3.42
CA ARG A 93 1.47 -17.38 -3.70
C ARG A 93 2.42 -17.73 -4.85
N GLU A 94 2.62 -16.82 -5.79
CA GLU A 94 3.50 -17.00 -6.95
C GLU A 94 4.98 -16.68 -6.64
N ALA A 95 5.25 -15.99 -5.54
CA ALA A 95 6.53 -15.38 -5.20
C ALA A 95 7.51 -16.30 -4.44
#